data_AF-A0AAD7I7Z2-F1
#
_entry.id   AF-A0AAD7I7Z2-F1
#
_cell.length_a   1.000
_cell.length_b   1.000
_cell.length_c   1.000
_cell.angle_alpha   90.00
_cell.angle_beta   90.00
_cell.angle_gamma   90.00
#
_symmetry.space_group_name_H-M   'P 1'
#
loop_
_entity.id
_entity.type
_entity.pdbx_description
1 polymer ?
#
loop_
_entity_poly.entity_id
_entity_poly.type
_entity_poly.pdbx_seq_one_letter_code
_entity_poly.pdbx_strand_id
1 'polypeptide(L)'
;MAGNPNTLIVLGSSPDSYFIGHGRRHFIENMPESFTNHARTDLNISMTLWISMSKTLDTWISHNTATAKFHFNGDINQDIQDHLNGANGKTRGEFFSFPDDEDSAHYFLKGKNDGAWSAVLQTYYIEKLSKMKAEILNFDAGITGMIFGKGKTHICTFKTGFIANFDEDEVDSTEHPLYKVLAQYEEGWCIERASTLCFYDSRYFYLKFKRPGESQIKMHWNLPPNMAEKLSALREQAQQPEEMMTLMQEDQGWIRVAQMRMVCPFY
;
A
#
# COMPACT_ATOMS: atom_id res chain seq x y z
N MET A 1 -8.41 -24.25 -5.55
CA MET A 1 -7.16 -24.13 -4.77
C MET A 1 -7.26 -22.84 -4.00
N ALA A 2 -7.12 -22.87 -2.67
CA ALA A 2 -7.06 -21.62 -1.90
C ALA A 2 -5.90 -20.78 -2.46
N GLY A 3 -6.16 -19.52 -2.80
CA GLY A 3 -5.12 -18.61 -3.28
C GLY A 3 -4.04 -18.45 -2.21
N ASN A 4 -2.83 -18.07 -2.62
CA ASN A 4 -1.79 -17.69 -1.67
C ASN A 4 -2.34 -16.57 -0.77
N PRO A 5 -2.31 -16.70 0.57
CA PRO A 5 -2.93 -15.71 1.46
C PRO A 5 -2.35 -14.32 1.23
N ASN A 6 -3.20 -13.29 1.40
CA ASN A 6 -2.73 -11.91 1.25
C ASN A 6 -1.69 -11.58 2.33
N THR A 7 -0.70 -10.78 1.95
CA THR A 7 0.33 -10.26 2.86
C THR A 7 0.25 -8.73 2.85
N LEU A 8 0.33 -8.12 4.03
CA LEU A 8 0.38 -6.66 4.18
C LEU A 8 1.55 -6.33 5.09
N ILE A 9 2.39 -5.37 4.67
CA ILE A 9 3.51 -4.90 5.49
C ILE A 9 3.44 -3.38 5.53
N VAL A 10 3.43 -2.84 6.74
CA VAL A 10 3.56 -1.40 6.99
C VAL A 10 4.83 -1.21 7.81
N LEU A 11 5.74 -0.41 7.28
CA LEU A 11 6.97 -0.02 7.94
C LEU A 11 6.72 1.33 8.59
N GLY A 12 6.94 1.43 9.90
CA GLY A 12 6.81 2.68 10.63
C GLY A 12 8.05 3.58 10.46
N SER A 13 8.19 4.55 11.37
CA SER A 13 9.29 5.52 11.36
C SER A 13 10.61 4.99 11.92
N SER A 14 10.62 3.78 12.47
CA SER A 14 11.81 3.17 13.07
C SER A 14 11.84 1.64 12.88
N PRO A 15 13.01 0.98 13.08
CA PRO A 15 13.15 -0.48 13.00
C PRO A 15 12.23 -1.27 13.94
N ASP A 16 11.77 -0.65 15.01
CA ASP A 16 10.92 -1.28 16.02
C ASP A 16 9.44 -0.93 15.86
N SER A 17 9.08 -0.13 14.85
CA SER A 17 7.70 0.26 14.55
C SER A 17 7.25 -0.38 13.24
N TYR A 18 6.36 -1.38 13.33
CA TYR A 18 5.89 -2.09 12.13
C TYR A 18 4.59 -2.87 12.35
N PHE A 19 3.96 -3.19 11.23
CA PHE A 19 2.88 -4.18 11.13
C PHE A 19 3.18 -5.17 10.00
N ILE A 20 3.02 -6.45 10.29
CA ILE A 20 3.15 -7.53 9.30
C ILE A 20 1.93 -8.44 9.44
N GLY A 21 1.12 -8.49 8.40
CA GLY A 21 -0.03 -9.37 8.29
C GLY A 21 0.15 -10.40 7.18
N HIS A 22 -0.29 -11.64 7.41
CA HIS A 22 -0.40 -12.66 6.38
C HIS A 22 -1.56 -13.61 6.67
N GLY A 23 -2.47 -13.79 5.71
CA GLY A 23 -3.72 -14.52 5.92
C GLY A 23 -4.63 -13.79 6.88
N ARG A 24 -4.88 -14.34 8.08
CA ARG A 24 -5.69 -13.71 9.14
C ARG A 24 -4.86 -13.25 10.34
N ARG A 25 -3.58 -13.61 10.38
CA ARG A 25 -2.68 -13.36 11.52
C ARG A 25 -1.77 -12.19 11.25
N HIS A 26 -1.38 -11.51 12.32
CA HIS A 26 -0.46 -10.39 12.24
C HIS A 26 0.46 -10.28 13.46
N PHE A 27 1.55 -9.56 13.25
CA PHE A 27 2.36 -8.94 14.29
C PHE A 27 2.24 -7.42 14.18
N ILE A 28 2.22 -6.74 15.32
CA ILE A 28 2.19 -5.30 15.42
C ILE A 28 3.08 -4.87 16.59
N GLU A 29 4.01 -3.95 16.32
CA GLU A 29 5.01 -3.50 17.29
C GLU A 29 5.18 -1.99 17.17
N ASN A 30 5.13 -1.27 18.30
CA ASN A 30 5.26 0.18 18.41
C ASN A 30 4.57 1.01 17.31
N MET A 31 3.39 0.57 16.87
CA MET A 31 2.52 1.34 15.99
C MET A 31 1.59 2.24 16.82
N PRO A 32 1.08 3.34 16.25
CA PRO A 32 0.10 4.20 16.91
C PRO A 32 -1.06 3.40 17.50
N GLU A 33 -1.56 3.83 18.67
CA GLU A 33 -2.66 3.14 19.34
C GLU A 33 -3.92 3.08 18.46
N SER A 34 -4.21 4.16 17.72
CA SER A 34 -5.35 4.21 16.79
C SER A 34 -5.28 3.11 15.73
N PHE A 35 -4.11 2.90 15.13
CA PHE A 35 -3.88 1.82 14.16
C PHE A 35 -3.88 0.46 14.86
N THR A 36 -3.26 0.35 16.03
CA THR A 36 -3.17 -0.91 16.78
C THR A 36 -4.54 -1.44 17.17
N ASN A 37 -5.44 -0.56 17.59
CA ASN A 37 -6.82 -0.92 17.89
C ASN A 37 -7.52 -1.41 16.62
N HIS A 38 -7.45 -0.67 15.52
CA HIS A 38 -8.02 -1.09 14.23
C HIS A 38 -7.48 -2.45 13.75
N ALA A 39 -6.17 -2.66 13.83
CA ALA A 39 -5.49 -3.90 13.44
C ALA A 39 -6.00 -5.11 14.23
N ARG A 40 -6.31 -4.92 15.52
CA ARG A 40 -6.79 -5.98 16.42
C ARG A 40 -8.29 -6.24 16.33
N THR A 41 -9.09 -5.22 16.04
CA THR A 41 -10.56 -5.32 16.11
C THR A 41 -11.22 -5.55 14.76
N ASP A 42 -10.78 -4.85 13.72
CA ASP A 42 -11.55 -4.71 12.48
C ASP A 42 -10.77 -5.05 11.22
N LEU A 43 -9.44 -5.06 11.28
CA LEU A 43 -8.59 -5.29 10.11
C LEU A 43 -8.63 -6.76 9.68
N ASN A 44 -9.35 -7.01 8.59
CA ASN A 44 -9.25 -8.27 7.86
C ASN A 44 -8.17 -8.16 6.79
N ILE A 45 -7.04 -8.84 7.00
CA ILE A 45 -5.90 -8.83 6.08
C ILE A 45 -6.26 -9.42 4.70
N SER A 46 -7.02 -10.52 4.64
CA SER A 46 -7.47 -11.12 3.36
C SER A 46 -8.29 -10.14 2.51
N MET A 47 -9.07 -9.27 3.15
CA MET A 47 -9.95 -8.32 2.48
C MET A 47 -9.38 -6.90 2.40
N THR A 48 -8.20 -6.65 2.95
CA THR A 48 -7.59 -5.33 2.89
C THR A 48 -6.71 -5.22 1.65
N LEU A 49 -7.03 -4.27 0.79
CA LEU A 49 -6.35 -4.07 -0.50
C LEU A 49 -4.99 -3.42 -0.30
N TRP A 50 -4.92 -2.39 0.55
CA TRP A 50 -3.70 -1.65 0.86
C TRP A 50 -3.87 -0.93 2.20
N ILE A 51 -2.72 -0.59 2.80
CA ILE A 51 -2.61 0.28 3.97
C ILE A 51 -1.52 1.29 3.63
N SER A 52 -1.79 2.58 3.85
CA SER A 52 -0.79 3.63 3.74
C SER A 52 -0.70 4.38 5.05
N MET A 53 0.51 4.76 5.42
CA MET A 53 0.81 5.44 6.67
C MET A 53 1.80 6.56 6.38
N SER A 54 1.57 7.71 7.02
CA SER A 54 2.51 8.83 7.04
C SER A 54 3.78 8.46 7.80
N LYS A 55 4.88 9.15 7.52
CA LYS A 55 6.14 8.96 8.24
C LYS A 55 6.00 9.22 9.73
N THR A 56 5.28 10.27 10.13
CA THR A 56 5.06 10.62 11.55
C THR A 56 4.17 9.61 12.28
N LEU A 57 3.53 8.69 11.54
CA LEU A 57 2.57 7.70 12.02
C LEU A 57 1.29 8.30 12.62
N ASP A 58 1.12 9.62 12.60
CA ASP A 58 -0.11 10.25 13.09
C ASP A 58 -1.31 9.94 12.19
N THR A 59 -1.04 9.68 10.91
CA THR A 59 -2.04 9.50 9.86
C THR A 59 -1.86 8.16 9.16
N TRP A 60 -2.96 7.43 9.02
CA TRP A 60 -3.01 6.19 8.27
C TRP A 60 -4.38 5.98 7.61
N ILE A 61 -4.37 5.26 6.50
CA ILE A 61 -5.57 4.88 5.75
C ILE A 61 -5.44 3.43 5.30
N SER A 62 -6.49 2.63 5.49
CA SER A 62 -6.64 1.30 4.90
C SER A 62 -7.89 1.24 4.03
N HIS A 63 -7.85 0.41 2.98
CA HIS A 63 -9.00 0.19 2.10
C HIS A 63 -9.42 -1.28 2.10
N ASN A 64 -10.66 -1.53 2.52
CA ASN A 64 -11.24 -2.86 2.55
C ASN A 64 -11.99 -3.14 1.23
N THR A 65 -11.52 -4.14 0.49
CA THR A 65 -12.07 -4.51 -0.83
C THR A 65 -13.48 -5.09 -0.74
N ALA A 66 -13.79 -5.84 0.32
CA ALA A 66 -15.09 -6.50 0.47
C ALA A 66 -16.22 -5.51 0.74
N THR A 67 -15.91 -4.40 1.41
CA THR A 67 -16.90 -3.37 1.78
C THR A 67 -16.77 -2.08 0.98
N ALA A 68 -15.70 -1.91 0.20
CA ALA A 68 -15.32 -0.67 -0.48
C ALA A 68 -15.27 0.55 0.47
N LYS A 69 -14.87 0.30 1.73
CA LYS A 69 -14.77 1.31 2.79
C LYS A 69 -13.31 1.61 3.10
N PHE A 70 -13.08 2.87 3.42
CA PHE A 70 -11.84 3.33 4.04
C PHE A 70 -11.95 3.25 5.56
N HIS A 71 -10.85 2.88 6.20
CA HIS A 71 -10.64 3.07 7.63
C HIS A 71 -9.42 3.96 7.82
N PHE A 72 -9.47 4.87 8.78
CA PHE A 72 -8.44 5.87 9.02
C PHE A 72 -8.52 6.36 10.47
N ASN A 73 -7.48 7.03 10.95
CA ASN A 73 -7.48 7.66 12.27
C ASN A 73 -8.47 8.85 12.33
N GLY A 74 -9.10 9.07 13.48
CA GLY A 74 -10.15 10.09 13.63
C GLY A 74 -9.73 11.53 13.34
N ASP A 75 -8.44 11.84 13.52
CA ASP A 75 -7.88 13.20 13.41
C ASP A 75 -7.21 13.48 12.05
N ILE A 76 -7.51 12.69 11.02
CA ILE A 76 -6.92 12.91 9.68
C ILE A 76 -7.32 14.26 9.09
N ASN A 77 -6.43 14.88 8.31
CA ASN A 77 -6.64 16.17 7.66
C ASN A 77 -8.01 16.25 6.93
N GLN A 78 -8.74 17.35 7.12
CA GLN A 78 -10.09 17.53 6.56
C GLN A 78 -10.14 17.41 5.03
N ASP A 79 -9.12 17.90 4.32
CA ASP A 79 -9.07 17.79 2.85
C ASP A 79 -9.00 16.33 2.40
N ILE A 80 -8.23 15.52 3.13
CA ILE A 80 -8.15 14.07 2.94
C ILE A 80 -9.51 13.42 3.26
N GLN A 81 -10.17 13.80 4.36
CA GLN A 81 -11.51 13.31 4.70
C GLN A 81 -12.53 13.61 3.59
N ASP A 82 -12.49 14.81 3.03
CA ASP A 82 -13.39 15.22 1.96
C ASP A 82 -13.17 14.37 0.70
N HIS A 83 -11.91 14.06 0.36
CA HIS A 83 -11.59 13.13 -0.71
C HIS A 83 -11.99 11.67 -0.40
N LEU A 84 -11.87 11.20 0.84
CA LEU A 84 -12.31 9.86 1.24
C LEU A 84 -13.83 9.70 1.11
N ASN A 85 -14.58 10.75 1.48
CA ASN A 85 -16.03 10.78 1.45
C ASN A 85 -16.62 11.21 0.09
N GLY A 86 -15.80 11.79 -0.80
CA GLY A 86 -16.30 12.44 -2.02
C GLY A 86 -17.20 13.64 -1.71
N ALA A 87 -16.90 14.36 -0.63
CA ALA A 87 -17.66 15.49 -0.12
C ALA A 87 -17.06 16.82 -0.59
N ASN A 88 -17.78 17.94 -0.37
CA ASN A 88 -17.26 19.30 -0.60
C ASN A 88 -16.66 19.53 -2.01
N GLY A 89 -17.22 18.88 -3.03
CA GLY A 89 -16.75 18.98 -4.42
C GLY A 89 -15.45 18.22 -4.71
N LYS A 90 -14.93 17.44 -3.76
CA LYS A 90 -13.71 16.65 -3.92
C LYS A 90 -13.98 15.33 -4.65
N THR A 91 -13.06 14.97 -5.54
CA THR A 91 -13.06 13.65 -6.18
C THR A 91 -12.88 12.56 -5.15
N ARG A 92 -13.77 11.55 -5.16
CA ARG A 92 -13.63 10.40 -4.27
C ARG A 92 -12.36 9.61 -4.58
N GLY A 93 -11.52 9.45 -3.57
CA GLY A 93 -10.29 8.68 -3.63
C GLY A 93 -10.52 7.18 -3.79
N GLU A 94 -9.55 6.51 -4.39
CA GLU A 94 -9.43 5.05 -4.52
C GLU A 94 -8.13 4.54 -3.89
N PHE A 95 -7.08 5.36 -3.96
CA PHE A 95 -5.78 5.09 -3.35
C PHE A 95 -5.17 6.38 -2.80
N PHE A 96 -4.56 6.29 -1.63
CA PHE A 96 -3.82 7.36 -0.99
C PHE A 96 -2.43 6.88 -0.60
N SER A 97 -1.46 7.78 -0.69
CA SER A 97 -0.13 7.58 -0.14
C SER A 97 0.48 8.87 0.38
N PHE A 98 1.39 8.73 1.33
CA PHE A 98 2.03 9.84 2.04
C PHE A 98 3.53 9.87 1.74
N PRO A 99 4.11 11.03 1.41
CA PRO A 99 5.55 11.16 1.18
C PRO A 99 6.37 11.06 2.47
N ASP A 100 7.71 10.99 2.30
CA ASP A 100 8.65 11.19 3.41
C ASP A 100 8.61 12.66 3.84
N ASP A 101 7.70 12.96 4.76
CA ASP A 101 7.47 14.30 5.29
C ASP A 101 7.12 14.25 6.78
N GLU A 102 7.55 15.28 7.50
CA GLU A 102 7.14 15.53 8.88
C GLU A 102 5.75 16.17 8.96
N ASP A 103 5.23 16.71 7.84
CA ASP A 103 3.86 17.20 7.71
C ASP A 103 2.95 16.17 7.04
N SER A 104 1.98 15.63 7.79
CA SER A 104 1.00 14.66 7.30
C SER A 104 -0.11 15.27 6.43
N ALA A 105 -0.08 16.57 6.17
CA ALA A 105 -0.96 17.23 5.20
C ALA A 105 -0.57 16.95 3.74
N HIS A 106 0.66 16.48 3.48
CA HIS A 106 1.07 16.10 2.12
C HIS A 106 0.61 14.67 1.77
N TYR A 107 0.06 14.51 0.56
CA TYR A 107 -0.43 13.23 0.06
C TYR A 107 -0.44 13.18 -1.47
N PHE A 108 -0.42 11.97 -1.99
CA PHE A 108 -0.87 11.65 -3.35
C PHE A 108 -2.19 10.90 -3.29
N LEU A 109 -3.11 11.24 -4.18
CA LEU A 109 -4.42 10.64 -4.33
C LEU A 109 -4.63 10.16 -5.77
N LYS A 110 -5.05 8.90 -5.93
CA LYS A 110 -5.68 8.43 -7.16
C LYS A 110 -7.18 8.28 -6.94
N GLY A 111 -8.00 8.93 -7.76
CA GLY A 111 -9.45 8.76 -7.81
C GLY A 111 -9.88 7.58 -8.68
N LYS A 112 -11.17 7.25 -8.66
CA LYS A 112 -11.72 6.08 -9.36
C LYS A 112 -11.62 6.13 -10.90
N ASN A 113 -11.73 7.32 -11.49
CA ASN A 113 -11.76 7.49 -12.94
C ASN A 113 -10.36 7.69 -13.52
N ASP A 114 -10.16 7.31 -14.78
CA ASP A 114 -8.92 7.61 -15.51
C ASP A 114 -8.71 9.13 -15.57
N GLY A 115 -7.47 9.59 -15.39
CA GLY A 115 -7.15 11.02 -15.33
C GLY A 115 -7.44 11.68 -13.99
N ALA A 116 -8.22 11.04 -13.12
CA ALA A 116 -8.58 11.59 -11.82
C ALA A 116 -7.49 11.23 -10.80
N TRP A 117 -6.56 12.15 -10.57
CA TRP A 117 -5.60 12.12 -9.46
C TRP A 117 -5.39 13.55 -8.95
N SER A 118 -4.94 13.67 -7.70
CA SER A 118 -4.60 14.94 -7.07
C SER A 118 -3.43 14.73 -6.12
N ALA A 119 -2.67 15.77 -5.83
CA ALA A 119 -1.53 15.66 -4.95
C ALA A 119 -1.26 17.00 -4.27
N VAL A 120 -0.97 16.93 -2.97
CA VAL A 120 -0.40 18.02 -2.18
C VAL A 120 0.96 17.48 -1.76
N LEU A 121 2.03 17.87 -2.45
CA LEU A 121 3.37 17.31 -2.24
C LEU A 121 4.41 18.42 -2.16
N GLN A 122 5.53 18.11 -1.51
CA GLN A 122 6.73 18.95 -1.54
C GLN A 122 7.16 19.26 -2.98
N THR A 123 7.77 20.44 -3.18
CA THR A 123 8.17 20.98 -4.50
C THR A 123 8.95 19.96 -5.34
N TYR A 124 9.87 19.22 -4.74
CA TYR A 124 10.66 18.22 -5.45
C TYR A 124 9.80 17.17 -6.17
N TYR A 125 8.80 16.60 -5.49
CA TYR A 125 7.93 15.59 -6.11
C TYR A 125 7.05 16.20 -7.20
N ILE A 126 6.57 17.44 -7.01
CA ILE A 126 5.78 18.16 -8.03
C ILE A 126 6.60 18.41 -9.30
N GLU A 127 7.86 18.82 -9.17
CA GLU A 127 8.76 19.02 -10.30
C GLU A 127 9.03 17.70 -11.05
N LYS A 128 9.26 16.61 -10.31
CA LYS A 128 9.47 15.28 -10.91
C LYS A 128 8.21 14.77 -11.63
N LEU A 129 7.03 14.94 -11.03
CA LEU A 129 5.75 14.63 -11.67
C LEU A 129 5.53 15.45 -12.95
N SER A 130 5.89 16.73 -12.93
CA SER A 130 5.76 17.61 -14.10
C SER A 130 6.65 17.16 -15.25
N LYS A 131 7.89 16.73 -14.95
CA LYS A 131 8.82 16.15 -15.95
C LYS A 131 8.28 14.84 -16.53
N MET A 132 7.89 13.91 -15.65
CA MET A 132 7.30 12.63 -16.06
C MET A 132 6.05 12.80 -16.94
N LYS A 133 5.19 13.76 -16.58
CA LYS A 133 3.99 14.09 -17.36
C LYS A 133 4.31 14.58 -18.78
N ALA A 134 5.45 15.26 -18.98
CA ALA A 134 5.88 15.70 -20.29
C ALA A 134 6.48 14.56 -21.15
N GLU A 135 7.06 13.55 -20.52
CA GLU A 135 7.80 12.46 -21.19
C GLU A 135 6.94 11.23 -21.45
N ILE A 136 5.92 10.98 -20.62
CA ILE A 136 5.12 9.76 -20.66
C ILE A 136 3.78 10.03 -21.32
N LEU A 137 3.53 9.35 -22.44
CA LEU A 137 2.25 9.41 -23.13
C LEU A 137 1.12 8.93 -22.20
N ASN A 138 0.04 9.71 -22.14
CA ASN A 138 -1.14 9.42 -21.32
C ASN A 138 -0.85 9.28 -19.81
N PHE A 139 0.19 9.96 -19.30
CA PHE A 139 0.58 9.91 -17.88
C PHE A 139 -0.60 10.04 -16.92
N ASP A 140 -1.43 11.09 -17.07
CA ASP A 140 -2.55 11.37 -16.16
C ASP A 140 -3.57 10.23 -16.14
N ALA A 141 -3.84 9.63 -17.29
CA ALA A 141 -4.78 8.50 -17.42
C ALA A 141 -4.16 7.19 -16.93
N GLY A 142 -2.85 7.04 -17.04
CA GLY A 142 -2.12 5.80 -16.77
C GLY A 142 -1.70 5.61 -15.32
N ILE A 143 -1.41 6.70 -14.58
CA ILE A 143 -0.90 6.61 -13.21
C ILE A 143 -1.96 5.98 -12.29
N THR A 144 -1.55 4.99 -11.51
CA THR A 144 -2.42 4.24 -10.59
C THR A 144 -2.08 4.48 -9.12
N GLY A 145 -0.91 5.04 -8.84
CA GLY A 145 -0.40 5.24 -7.49
C GLY A 145 1.00 5.85 -7.48
N MET A 146 1.39 6.35 -6.32
CA MET A 146 2.78 6.65 -5.97
C MET A 146 3.10 5.93 -4.65
N ILE A 147 4.26 5.28 -4.56
CA ILE A 147 4.75 4.68 -3.32
C ILE A 147 5.99 5.47 -2.92
N PHE A 148 5.99 6.02 -1.72
CA PHE A 148 7.07 6.84 -1.21
C PHE A 148 7.93 6.05 -0.24
N GLY A 149 9.22 6.32 -0.23
CA GLY A 149 10.19 5.80 0.72
C GLY A 149 11.15 6.89 1.16
N LYS A 150 12.24 6.48 1.80
CA LYS A 150 13.23 7.38 2.40
C LYS A 150 13.76 8.45 1.44
N GLY A 151 13.85 9.66 1.97
CA GLY A 151 14.26 10.87 1.27
C GLY A 151 13.33 11.16 0.10
N LYS A 152 13.92 11.38 -1.06
CA LYS A 152 13.21 11.69 -2.31
C LYS A 152 12.82 10.45 -3.11
N THR A 153 13.07 9.26 -2.59
CA THR A 153 12.80 7.99 -3.29
C THR A 153 11.31 7.74 -3.41
N HIS A 154 10.83 7.50 -4.63
CA HIS A 154 9.44 7.16 -4.88
C HIS A 154 9.27 6.33 -6.16
N ILE A 155 8.17 5.59 -6.22
CA ILE A 155 7.80 4.78 -7.38
C ILE A 155 6.42 5.22 -7.86
N CYS A 156 6.34 5.71 -9.10
CA CYS A 156 5.07 5.90 -9.79
C CYS A 156 4.62 4.57 -10.39
N THR A 157 3.41 4.11 -10.05
CA THR A 157 2.85 2.86 -10.57
C THR A 157 1.87 3.16 -11.69
N PHE A 158 1.82 2.31 -12.72
CA PHE A 158 0.90 2.42 -13.85
C PHE A 158 0.12 1.12 -14.03
N LYS A 159 -0.93 1.12 -14.88
CA LYS A 159 -1.62 -0.12 -15.29
C LYS A 159 -0.69 -1.09 -16.02
N THR A 160 0.36 -0.56 -16.66
CA THR A 160 1.38 -1.29 -17.41
C THR A 160 2.75 -0.69 -17.09
N GLY A 161 3.46 -1.26 -16.13
CA GLY A 161 4.79 -0.79 -15.72
C GLY A 161 4.79 0.05 -14.44
N PHE A 162 5.98 0.53 -14.11
CA PHE A 162 6.25 1.48 -13.03
C PHE A 162 7.49 2.30 -13.40
N ILE A 163 7.67 3.44 -12.74
CA ILE A 163 8.87 4.27 -12.87
C ILE A 163 9.38 4.57 -11.47
N ALA A 164 10.63 4.21 -11.21
CA ALA A 164 11.30 4.48 -9.96
C ALA A 164 12.16 5.74 -10.08
N ASN A 165 12.02 6.63 -9.10
CA ASN A 165 12.91 7.76 -8.88
C ASN A 165 13.64 7.53 -7.58
N PHE A 166 14.96 7.56 -7.62
CA PHE A 166 15.82 7.35 -6.47
C PHE A 166 16.30 8.68 -5.91
N ASP A 167 16.39 8.75 -4.59
CA ASP A 167 17.24 9.76 -3.95
C ASP A 167 18.69 9.30 -4.07
N GLU A 168 19.52 10.06 -4.78
CA GLU A 168 20.91 9.69 -5.07
C GLU A 168 21.76 9.59 -3.80
N ASP A 169 21.36 10.27 -2.73
CA ASP A 169 22.01 10.18 -1.42
C ASP A 169 21.65 8.88 -0.65
N GLU A 170 20.54 8.22 -1.00
CA GLU A 170 20.01 7.04 -0.29
C GLU A 170 20.11 5.75 -1.11
N VAL A 171 20.08 5.86 -2.43
CA VAL A 171 20.20 4.76 -3.39
C VAL A 171 21.27 5.17 -4.41
N ASP A 172 22.52 5.04 -3.99
CA ASP A 172 23.71 5.59 -4.64
C ASP A 172 24.35 4.66 -5.69
N SER A 173 23.86 3.42 -5.79
CA SER A 173 24.52 2.37 -6.54
C SER A 173 23.56 1.34 -7.12
N THR A 174 23.97 0.73 -8.23
CA THR A 174 23.24 -0.39 -8.86
C THR A 174 23.25 -1.65 -7.99
N GLU A 175 24.12 -1.69 -6.98
CA GLU A 175 24.21 -2.80 -6.03
C GLU A 175 23.19 -2.69 -4.89
N HIS A 176 22.56 -1.52 -4.74
CA HIS A 176 21.55 -1.27 -3.73
C HIS A 176 20.37 -2.26 -3.87
N PRO A 177 19.88 -2.88 -2.76
CA PRO A 177 18.87 -3.94 -2.84
C PRO A 177 17.58 -3.54 -3.57
N LEU A 178 17.11 -2.31 -3.33
CA LEU A 178 15.92 -1.78 -3.99
C LEU A 178 16.13 -1.63 -5.51
N TYR A 179 17.29 -1.11 -5.93
CA TYR A 179 17.62 -0.94 -7.34
C TYR A 179 17.63 -2.29 -8.05
N LYS A 180 18.33 -3.29 -7.50
CA LYS A 180 18.42 -4.64 -8.07
C LYS A 180 17.06 -5.27 -8.29
N VAL A 181 16.18 -5.20 -7.29
CA VAL A 181 14.84 -5.77 -7.40
C VAL A 181 14.01 -5.04 -8.45
N LEU A 182 14.06 -3.70 -8.51
CA LEU A 182 13.30 -2.95 -9.50
C LEU A 182 13.80 -3.22 -10.93
N ALA A 183 15.12 -3.26 -11.14
CA ALA A 183 15.72 -3.59 -12.43
C ALA A 183 15.36 -5.01 -12.92
N GLN A 184 15.27 -5.99 -12.00
CA GLN A 184 14.83 -7.35 -12.33
C GLN A 184 13.40 -7.40 -12.90
N TYR A 185 12.55 -6.44 -12.52
CA TYR A 185 11.12 -6.44 -12.82
C TYR A 185 10.70 -5.29 -13.75
N GLU A 186 11.63 -4.56 -14.36
CA GLU A 186 11.34 -3.38 -15.20
C GLU A 186 10.44 -3.73 -16.41
N GLU A 187 10.64 -4.90 -17.03
CA GLU A 187 9.91 -5.28 -18.24
C GLU A 187 8.64 -6.08 -17.97
N GLY A 188 7.49 -5.47 -18.26
CA GLY A 188 6.18 -6.14 -18.31
C GLY A 188 5.53 -6.40 -16.95
N TRP A 189 6.13 -5.93 -15.85
CA TRP A 189 5.55 -6.01 -14.51
C TRP A 189 5.03 -4.67 -14.02
N CYS A 190 3.98 -4.73 -13.21
CA CYS A 190 3.44 -3.59 -12.48
C CYS A 190 3.66 -3.81 -10.99
N ILE A 191 3.74 -2.73 -10.23
CA ILE A 191 3.80 -2.78 -8.77
C ILE A 191 2.39 -2.53 -8.21
N GLU A 192 1.94 -3.42 -7.33
CA GLU A 192 0.64 -3.30 -6.67
C GLU A 192 0.69 -2.25 -5.57
N ARG A 193 -0.44 -1.55 -5.36
CA ARG A 193 -0.64 -0.51 -4.33
C ARG A 193 -0.42 -0.97 -2.89
N ALA A 194 -0.39 -2.27 -2.64
CA ALA A 194 -0.11 -2.87 -1.33
C ALA A 194 1.40 -3.00 -1.02
N SER A 195 2.25 -2.42 -1.86
CA SER A 195 3.70 -2.37 -1.70
C SER A 195 4.10 -1.18 -0.83
N THR A 196 5.23 -1.31 -0.14
CA THR A 196 5.70 -0.37 0.87
C THR A 196 7.20 -0.17 0.73
N LEU A 197 7.64 1.08 0.79
CA LEU A 197 9.05 1.44 0.98
C LEU A 197 9.25 1.97 2.41
N CYS A 198 10.44 1.79 2.94
CA CYS A 198 10.78 2.24 4.28
C CYS A 198 11.17 3.73 4.30
N PHE A 199 10.78 4.46 5.36
CA PHE A 199 11.17 5.86 5.56
C PHE A 199 12.51 6.04 6.31
N TYR A 200 12.95 5.05 7.10
CA TYR A 200 14.17 5.19 7.91
C TYR A 200 15.41 4.51 7.30
N ASP A 201 15.24 3.57 6.37
CA ASP A 201 16.35 2.89 5.68
C ASP A 201 15.91 2.42 4.29
N SER A 202 16.49 3.04 3.24
CA SER A 202 16.15 2.79 1.83
C SER A 202 16.36 1.34 1.40
N ARG A 203 17.20 0.58 2.11
CA ARG A 203 17.44 -0.84 1.82
C ARG A 203 16.23 -1.69 2.13
N TYR A 204 15.33 -1.25 3.02
CA TYR A 204 14.17 -2.02 3.42
C TYR A 204 12.91 -1.69 2.63
N PHE A 205 12.22 -2.73 2.17
CA PHE A 205 11.00 -2.61 1.37
C PHE A 205 10.24 -3.93 1.34
N TYR A 206 8.97 -3.82 0.92
CA TYR A 206 8.14 -4.94 0.53
C TYR A 206 7.38 -4.58 -0.75
N LEU A 207 7.68 -5.27 -1.85
CA LEU A 207 7.12 -5.01 -3.17
C LEU A 207 6.33 -6.21 -3.68
N LYS A 208 5.15 -5.93 -4.25
CA LYS A 208 4.29 -6.90 -4.93
C LYS A 208 4.28 -6.59 -6.43
N PHE A 209 4.83 -7.50 -7.22
CA PHE A 209 4.87 -7.41 -8.66
C PHE A 209 3.79 -8.29 -9.29
N LYS A 210 3.12 -7.77 -10.32
CA LYS A 210 2.10 -8.49 -11.08
C LYS A 210 2.16 -8.13 -12.54
N ARG A 211 2.00 -9.12 -13.43
CA ARG A 211 1.83 -8.86 -14.86
C ARG A 211 0.38 -8.48 -15.19
N PRO A 212 0.15 -7.55 -16.13
CA PRO A 212 -1.20 -7.22 -16.56
C PRO A 212 -1.99 -8.47 -16.99
N GLY A 213 -3.20 -8.63 -16.46
CA GLY A 213 -4.08 -9.77 -16.78
C GLY A 213 -3.75 -11.09 -16.09
N GLU A 214 -2.59 -11.21 -15.42
CA GLU A 214 -2.24 -12.41 -14.66
C GLU A 214 -2.80 -12.33 -13.22
N SER A 215 -3.12 -13.47 -12.62
CA SER A 215 -3.52 -13.52 -11.20
C SER A 215 -2.35 -13.72 -10.25
N GLN A 216 -1.18 -14.09 -10.77
CA GLN A 216 -0.01 -14.39 -9.96
C GLN A 216 0.70 -13.11 -9.52
N ILE A 217 0.91 -12.98 -8.21
CA ILE A 217 1.71 -11.91 -7.61
C ILE A 217 3.06 -12.49 -7.17
N LYS A 218 4.15 -11.84 -7.56
CA LYS A 218 5.50 -12.10 -7.05
C LYS A 218 5.80 -11.10 -5.93
N MET A 219 6.10 -11.61 -4.75
CA MET A 219 6.42 -10.79 -3.59
C MET A 219 7.94 -10.79 -3.38
N HIS A 220 8.53 -9.60 -3.27
CA HIS A 220 9.95 -9.41 -2.99
C HIS A 220 10.10 -8.45 -1.83
N TRP A 221 11.04 -8.75 -0.94
CA TRP A 221 11.30 -7.89 0.19
C TRP A 221 12.76 -7.98 0.60
N ASN A 222 13.21 -6.89 1.20
CA ASN A 222 14.39 -6.85 2.03
C ASN A 222 13.90 -6.23 3.34
N LEU A 223 13.80 -7.02 4.41
CA LEU A 223 13.26 -6.57 5.69
C LEU A 223 14.34 -6.66 6.76
N PRO A 224 14.25 -5.86 7.84
CA PRO A 224 15.03 -6.09 9.04
C PRO A 224 14.91 -7.56 9.50
N PRO A 225 15.97 -8.19 10.05
CA PRO A 225 15.96 -9.61 10.40
C PRO A 225 14.79 -10.04 11.29
N ASN A 226 14.49 -9.24 12.33
CA ASN A 226 13.35 -9.48 13.21
C ASN A 226 12.02 -9.50 12.44
N MET A 227 11.79 -8.56 11.53
CA MET A 227 10.60 -8.50 10.69
C MET A 227 10.53 -9.67 9.68
N ALA A 228 11.67 -10.04 9.08
CA ALA A 228 11.75 -11.17 8.15
C ALA A 228 11.38 -12.50 8.84
N GLU A 229 11.87 -12.71 10.08
CA GLU A 229 11.52 -13.87 10.90
C GLU A 229 10.02 -13.90 11.22
N LYS A 230 9.43 -12.76 11.60
CA LYS A 230 7.98 -12.66 11.84
C LYS A 230 7.16 -12.99 10.60
N LEU A 231 7.56 -12.48 9.43
CA LEU A 231 6.91 -12.82 8.16
C LEU A 231 7.03 -14.32 7.85
N SER A 232 8.20 -14.93 8.05
CA SER A 232 8.39 -16.38 7.84
C SER A 232 7.45 -17.19 8.75
N ALA A 233 7.41 -16.85 10.03
CA ALA A 233 6.54 -17.51 11.00
C ALA A 233 5.06 -17.43 10.62
N LEU A 234 4.58 -16.27 10.16
CA LEU A 234 3.19 -16.13 9.69
C LEU A 234 2.92 -16.98 8.44
N ARG A 235 3.87 -17.02 7.49
CA ARG A 235 3.74 -17.82 6.26
C ARG A 235 3.72 -19.32 6.55
N GLU A 236 4.53 -19.78 7.50
CA GLU A 236 4.52 -21.17 7.96
C GLU A 236 3.21 -21.53 8.67
N GLN A 237 2.69 -20.63 9.51
CA GLN A 237 1.40 -20.82 10.18
C GLN A 237 0.25 -20.88 9.18
N ALA A 238 0.25 -20.02 8.15
CA ALA A 238 -0.79 -20.00 7.13
C ALA A 238 -0.85 -21.27 6.27
N GLN A 239 0.23 -22.06 6.24
CA GLN A 239 0.28 -23.35 5.53
C GLN A 239 -0.24 -24.52 6.38
N GLN A 240 -0.53 -24.31 7.67
CA GLN A 240 -1.08 -25.36 8.52
C GLN A 240 -2.52 -25.70 8.09
N PRO A 241 -2.90 -26.99 8.02
CA PRO A 241 -4.24 -27.39 7.54
C PRO A 241 -5.41 -26.74 8.30
N GLU A 242 -5.30 -26.62 9.62
CA GLU A 242 -6.31 -25.97 10.47
C GLU A 242 -6.48 -24.50 10.13
N GLU A 243 -5.35 -23.81 9.89
CA GLU A 243 -5.34 -22.40 9.52
C GLU A 243 -5.94 -22.20 8.13
N MET A 244 -5.59 -23.06 7.16
CA MET A 244 -6.18 -23.03 5.83
C MET A 244 -7.69 -23.25 5.85
N MET A 245 -8.19 -24.20 6.65
CA MET A 245 -9.64 -24.41 6.78
C MET A 245 -10.34 -23.20 7.40
N THR A 246 -9.75 -22.62 8.44
CA THR A 246 -10.30 -21.44 9.12
C THR A 246 -10.35 -20.24 8.18
N LEU A 247 -9.25 -19.98 7.45
CA LEU A 247 -9.18 -18.93 6.43
C LEU A 247 -10.25 -19.10 5.36
N MET A 248 -10.45 -20.32 4.86
CA MET A 248 -11.50 -20.61 3.88
C MET A 248 -12.90 -20.32 4.42
N GLN A 249 -13.17 -20.61 5.69
CA GLN A 249 -14.46 -20.34 6.33
C GLN A 249 -14.68 -18.82 6.53
N GLU A 250 -13.67 -18.11 7.02
CA GLU A 250 -13.70 -16.65 7.20
C GLU A 250 -13.92 -15.95 5.86
N ASP A 251 -13.16 -16.29 4.83
CA ASP A 251 -13.28 -15.70 3.49
C ASP A 251 -14.66 -15.96 2.90
N GLN A 252 -15.22 -17.17 3.06
CA GLN A 252 -16.60 -17.46 2.63
C GLN A 252 -17.64 -16.63 3.38
N GLY A 253 -17.46 -16.40 4.68
CA GLY A 253 -18.32 -15.53 5.48
C GLY A 253 -18.33 -14.09 4.94
N TRP A 254 -17.15 -13.55 4.63
CA TRP A 254 -17.00 -12.20 4.09
C TRP A 254 -17.48 -12.06 2.65
N ILE A 255 -17.25 -13.07 1.79
CA ILE A 255 -17.81 -13.11 0.43
C ILE A 255 -19.34 -13.06 0.49
N ARG A 256 -19.98 -13.79 1.42
CA ARG A 256 -21.44 -13.74 1.59
C ARG A 256 -21.92 -12.35 2.01
N VAL A 257 -21.22 -11.67 2.92
CA VAL A 257 -21.53 -10.29 3.31
C VAL A 257 -21.40 -9.33 2.13
N ALA A 258 -20.35 -9.47 1.32
CA ALA A 258 -20.14 -8.66 0.12
C ALA A 258 -21.22 -8.93 -0.95
N GLN A 259 -21.59 -10.19 -1.17
CA GLN A 259 -22.62 -10.59 -2.13
C GLN A 259 -24.03 -10.13 -1.71
N MET A 260 -24.40 -10.23 -0.43
CA MET A 260 -25.69 -9.73 0.07
C MET A 260 -25.86 -8.23 -0.19
N ARG A 261 -24.77 -7.46 -0.20
CA ARG A 261 -24.81 -6.03 -0.53
C ARG A 261 -24.91 -5.73 -2.03
N MET A 262 -24.46 -6.63 -2.90
CA MET A 262 -24.67 -6.49 -4.34
C MET A 262 -26.11 -6.85 -4.76
N VAL A 263 -26.80 -7.70 -3.99
CA VAL A 263 -28.18 -8.15 -4.28
C VAL A 263 -29.26 -7.25 -3.66
N CYS A 264 -28.90 -6.39 -2.71
CA CYS A 264 -29.78 -5.36 -2.16
C CYS A 264 -29.30 -3.96 -2.56
N PRO A 265 -29.63 -3.47 -3.78
CA PRO A 265 -29.70 -2.04 -3.99
C PRO A 265 -30.95 -1.58 -3.25
N PHE A 266 -30.85 -1.24 -1.95
CA PHE A 266 -31.97 -0.57 -1.30
C PHE A 266 -32.13 0.82 -1.92
N TYR A 267 -33.26 0.96 -2.64
CA TYR A 267 -34.18 2.09 -2.73
C TYR A 267 -33.72 3.44 -2.17
#